data_AF-A0A1S3QZ55-F1
#
_entry.id   AF-A0A1S3QZ55-F1
#
_cell.length_a   1.000
_cell.length_b   1.000
_cell.length_c   1.000
_cell.angle_alpha   90.00
_cell.angle_beta   90.00
_cell.angle_gamma   90.00
#
_symmetry.space_group_name_H-M   'P 1'
#
loop_
_entity.id
_entity.type
_entity.pdbx_description
1 polymer ?
#
loop_
_entity_poly.entity_id
_entity_poly.type
_entity_poly.pdbx_seq_one_letter_code
_entity_poly.pdbx_strand_id
1 'polypeptide(L)'
;MQILRQQIANELNYSCKFDSKHLAAALENLNKSLLADIEAHYQDPSLPYPKEDNNLLYEITASLEAAGIHNPLNKIYITTKRLPYFPIVNFLFIIAQLPKLQYSKNQGEFQSTLLILTGEIKVSLNQLY
;
A
#
# COMPACT_ATOMS: atom_id res chain seq x y z
N MET A 1 -8.98 2.23 -4.02
CA MET A 1 -7.88 1.76 -4.90
C MET A 1 -6.63 1.27 -4.15
N GLN A 2 -6.24 1.85 -2.99
CA GLN A 2 -5.06 1.37 -2.24
C GLN A 2 -5.27 0.02 -1.54
N ILE A 3 -6.44 -0.21 -0.95
CA ILE A 3 -6.80 -1.49 -0.31
C ILE A 3 -6.77 -2.63 -1.32
N LEU A 4 -7.33 -2.42 -2.52
CA LEU A 4 -7.30 -3.41 -3.60
C LEU A 4 -5.87 -3.76 -4.02
N ARG A 5 -4.98 -2.75 -4.13
CA ARG A 5 -3.56 -3.00 -4.41
C ARG A 5 -2.90 -3.82 -3.31
N GLN A 6 -3.23 -3.57 -2.05
CA GLN A 6 -2.73 -4.37 -0.93
C GLN A 6 -3.24 -5.81 -0.96
N GLN A 7 -4.52 -6.02 -1.31
CA GLN A 7 -5.09 -7.35 -1.47
C GLN A 7 -4.42 -8.13 -2.61
N ILE A 8 -4.18 -7.48 -3.76
CA ILE A 8 -3.46 -8.08 -4.88
C ILE A 8 -2.03 -8.46 -4.48
N ALA A 9 -1.30 -7.56 -3.82
CA ALA A 9 0.05 -7.85 -3.35
C ALA A 9 0.08 -9.02 -2.33
N ASN A 10 -0.91 -9.09 -1.44
CA ASN A 10 -1.03 -10.17 -0.46
C ASN A 10 -1.29 -11.52 -1.12
N GLU A 11 -2.17 -11.58 -2.12
CA GLU A 11 -2.38 -12.80 -2.90
C GLU A 11 -1.11 -13.18 -3.68
N LEU A 12 -0.50 -12.26 -4.43
CA LEU A 12 0.74 -12.56 -5.16
C LEU A 12 1.83 -13.14 -4.24
N ASN A 13 1.96 -12.62 -3.03
CA ASN A 13 2.88 -13.12 -2.00
C ASN A 13 2.48 -14.52 -1.49
N TYR A 14 1.20 -14.73 -1.21
CA TYR A 14 0.68 -16.02 -0.75
C TYR A 14 0.88 -17.11 -1.80
N SER A 15 0.47 -16.83 -3.05
CA SER A 15 0.68 -17.71 -4.20
C SER A 15 2.16 -18.01 -4.45
N CYS A 16 3.04 -17.01 -4.41
CA CYS A 16 4.49 -17.20 -4.60
C CYS A 16 5.12 -18.08 -3.51
N LYS A 17 4.73 -17.91 -2.25
CA LYS A 17 5.18 -18.75 -1.13
C LYS A 17 4.67 -20.18 -1.22
N PHE A 18 3.46 -20.36 -1.71
CA PHE A 18 2.85 -21.68 -1.88
C PHE A 18 3.52 -22.47 -3.01
N ASP A 19 3.61 -21.89 -4.20
CA ASP A 19 4.15 -22.58 -5.38
C ASP A 19 5.69 -22.65 -5.38
N SER A 20 6.37 -21.62 -4.83
CA SER A 20 7.82 -21.44 -5.01
C SER A 20 8.54 -20.98 -3.74
N LYS A 21 8.35 -21.70 -2.63
CA LYS A 21 8.97 -21.39 -1.31
C LYS A 21 10.46 -21.08 -1.36
N HIS A 22 11.24 -21.80 -2.18
CA HIS A 22 12.69 -21.60 -2.28
C HIS A 22 13.04 -20.31 -3.02
N LEU A 23 12.28 -19.97 -4.06
CA LEU A 23 12.46 -18.72 -4.82
C LEU A 23 12.09 -17.51 -3.95
N ALA A 24 10.96 -17.59 -3.23
CA ALA A 24 10.55 -16.55 -2.29
C ALA A 24 11.61 -16.31 -1.21
N ALA A 25 12.16 -17.38 -0.62
CA ALA A 25 13.24 -17.28 0.38
C ALA A 25 14.55 -16.73 -0.21
N ALA A 26 14.91 -17.11 -1.43
CA ALA A 26 16.10 -16.59 -2.11
C ALA A 26 15.96 -15.09 -2.42
N LEU A 27 14.80 -14.66 -2.93
CA LEU A 27 14.50 -13.26 -3.20
C LEU A 27 14.50 -12.42 -1.91
N GLU A 28 13.92 -12.93 -0.83
CA GLU A 28 13.91 -12.23 0.46
C GLU A 28 15.31 -12.09 1.06
N ASN A 29 16.13 -13.14 1.00
CA ASN A 29 17.52 -13.10 1.47
C ASN A 29 18.38 -12.17 0.61
N LEU A 30 18.20 -12.19 -0.70
CA LEU A 30 18.91 -11.28 -1.61
C LEU A 30 18.57 -9.82 -1.30
N ASN A 31 17.29 -9.50 -1.11
CA ASN A 31 16.86 -8.16 -0.75
C ASN A 31 17.47 -7.70 0.60
N LYS A 32 17.48 -8.57 1.62
CA LYS A 32 18.09 -8.28 2.92
C LYS A 32 19.60 -8.07 2.84
N SER A 33 20.30 -8.91 2.08
CA SER A 33 21.76 -8.78 1.86
C SER A 33 22.08 -7.46 1.18
N LEU A 34 21.31 -7.10 0.15
CA LEU A 34 21.53 -5.87 -0.60
C LEU A 34 21.30 -4.63 0.26
N LEU A 35 20.23 -4.62 1.08
CA LEU A 35 20.00 -3.55 2.04
C LEU A 35 21.12 -3.46 3.09
N ALA A 36 21.63 -4.60 3.57
CA ALA A 36 22.75 -4.62 4.51
C ALA A 36 24.05 -4.06 3.88
N ASP A 37 24.32 -4.38 2.61
CA ASP A 37 25.47 -3.84 1.88
C ASP A 37 25.35 -2.32 1.68
N ILE A 38 24.14 -1.83 1.41
CA ILE A 38 23.85 -0.40 1.32
C ILE A 38 24.05 0.28 2.69
N GLU A 39 23.53 -0.29 3.77
CA GLU A 39 23.70 0.24 5.13
C GLU A 39 25.18 0.26 5.53
N ALA A 40 25.93 -0.79 5.22
CA ALA A 40 27.37 -0.85 5.47
C ALA A 40 28.12 0.25 4.71
N HIS A 41 27.75 0.52 3.46
CA HIS A 41 28.28 1.65 2.70
C HIS A 41 27.95 3.01 3.33
N TYR A 42 26.74 3.18 3.89
CA TYR A 42 26.39 4.41 4.60
C TYR A 42 27.20 4.59 5.90
N GLN A 43 27.65 3.49 6.53
CA GLN A 43 28.50 3.54 7.72
C GLN A 43 29.99 3.76 7.38
N ASP A 44 30.49 3.14 6.31
CA ASP A 44 31.84 3.32 5.83
C ASP A 44 31.86 3.67 4.33
N PRO A 45 32.15 4.94 3.96
CA PRO A 45 32.22 5.42 2.59
C PRO A 45 33.30 4.74 1.72
N SER A 46 34.17 3.91 2.31
CA SER A 46 35.20 3.16 1.59
C SER A 46 34.68 1.86 0.95
N LEU A 47 33.49 1.38 1.33
CA LEU A 47 32.89 0.19 0.75
C LEU A 47 32.34 0.47 -0.66
N PRO A 48 32.24 -0.53 -1.54
CA PRO A 48 31.68 -0.32 -2.87
C PRO A 48 30.15 -0.21 -2.82
N TYR A 49 29.61 0.95 -3.20
CA TYR A 49 28.18 1.07 -3.50
C TYR A 49 27.84 0.22 -4.74
N PRO A 50 26.72 -0.51 -4.77
CA PRO A 50 26.23 -1.10 -6.02
C PRO A 50 25.94 0.02 -7.02
N LYS A 51 26.89 0.26 -7.95
CA LYS A 51 26.86 1.36 -8.92
C LYS A 51 25.54 1.38 -9.72
N GLU A 52 25.08 2.58 -10.06
CA GLU A 52 23.79 2.80 -10.73
C GLU A 52 23.68 2.20 -12.14
N ASP A 53 24.80 1.78 -12.75
CA ASP A 53 24.83 1.07 -14.04
C ASP A 53 24.39 -0.41 -13.94
N ASN A 54 24.07 -0.92 -12.76
CA ASN A 54 23.61 -2.30 -12.59
C ASN A 54 22.10 -2.44 -12.85
N ASN A 55 21.74 -2.93 -14.04
CA ASN A 55 20.39 -3.44 -14.37
C ASN A 55 19.83 -4.45 -13.36
N LEU A 56 20.72 -5.09 -12.57
CA LEU A 56 20.35 -6.06 -11.54
C LEU A 56 19.39 -5.48 -10.49
N LEU A 57 19.55 -4.22 -10.08
CA LEU A 57 18.64 -3.61 -9.11
C LEU A 57 17.22 -3.47 -9.67
N TYR A 58 17.12 -3.12 -10.95
CA TYR A 58 15.85 -3.00 -11.65
C TYR A 58 15.16 -4.37 -11.79
N GLU A 59 15.90 -5.40 -12.21
CA GLU A 59 15.37 -6.76 -12.36
C GLU A 59 14.96 -7.40 -11.03
N ILE A 60 15.75 -7.21 -9.97
CA ILE A 60 15.41 -7.67 -8.61
C ILE A 60 14.15 -6.95 -8.12
N THR A 61 14.05 -5.64 -8.33
CA THR A 61 12.86 -4.87 -7.95
C THR A 61 11.61 -5.35 -8.69
N ALA A 62 11.71 -5.59 -10.00
CA ALA A 62 10.61 -6.13 -10.79
C ALA A 62 10.21 -7.55 -10.33
N SER A 63 11.18 -8.39 -9.97
CA SER A 63 10.95 -9.74 -9.46
C SER A 63 10.31 -9.74 -8.07
N LEU A 64 10.72 -8.84 -7.17
CA LEU A 64 10.10 -8.62 -5.87
C LEU A 64 8.67 -8.08 -5.99
N GLU A 65 8.44 -7.19 -6.95
CA GLU A 65 7.09 -6.68 -7.25
C GLU A 65 6.17 -7.79 -7.75
N ALA A 66 6.65 -8.62 -8.69
CA ALA A 66 5.91 -9.77 -9.21
C ALA A 66 5.63 -10.83 -8.13
N ALA A 67 6.56 -11.04 -7.19
CA ALA A 67 6.39 -11.94 -6.05
C ALA A 67 5.49 -11.36 -4.94
N GLY A 68 4.98 -10.13 -5.08
CA GLY A 68 4.19 -9.47 -4.03
C GLY A 68 5.00 -9.10 -2.77
N ILE A 69 6.33 -9.10 -2.86
CA ILE A 69 7.26 -8.73 -1.78
C ILE A 69 7.59 -7.24 -1.92
N HIS A 70 6.56 -6.40 -1.83
CA HIS A 70 6.70 -4.95 -1.89
C HIS A 70 5.58 -4.26 -1.09
N ASN A 71 5.80 -3.01 -0.69
CA ASN A 71 4.75 -2.21 -0.04
C ASN A 71 4.07 -1.28 -1.06
N PRO A 72 2.86 -1.63 -1.57
CA PRO A 72 2.17 -0.83 -2.58
C PRO A 72 1.72 0.55 -2.06
N LEU A 73 1.69 0.76 -0.73
CA LEU A 73 1.33 2.05 -0.13
C LEU A 73 2.50 3.05 -0.15
N ASN A 74 3.74 2.56 -0.21
CA ASN A 74 4.93 3.42 -0.22
C ASN A 74 5.40 3.81 -1.62
N LYS A 75 4.83 3.21 -2.68
CA LYS A 75 5.22 3.52 -4.06
C LYS A 75 4.62 4.87 -4.47
N ILE A 76 5.47 5.87 -4.69
CA ILE A 76 5.05 7.21 -5.12
C ILE A 76 4.80 7.19 -6.63
N TYR A 77 3.54 7.07 -7.02
CA TYR A 77 3.15 7.03 -8.44
C TYR A 77 2.99 8.41 -9.08
N ILE A 78 2.76 9.45 -8.27
CA ILE A 78 2.54 10.82 -8.75
C ILE A 78 3.39 11.76 -7.92
N THR A 79 4.48 12.25 -8.51
CA THR A 79 5.24 13.39 -7.99
C THR A 79 4.55 14.67 -8.44
N THR A 80 3.63 15.19 -7.62
CA THR A 80 3.03 16.51 -7.89
C THR A 80 4.07 17.61 -7.63
N LYS A 81 3.98 18.73 -8.36
CA LYS A 81 4.74 19.94 -8.03
C LYS A 81 4.47 20.30 -6.57
N ARG A 82 5.52 20.59 -5.81
CA ARG A 82 5.48 20.84 -4.36
C ARG A 82 4.68 22.12 -4.08
N LEU A 83 3.35 22.01 -4.03
CA LEU A 83 2.47 23.10 -3.64
C LEU A 83 2.54 23.24 -2.12
N PRO A 84 3.02 24.38 -1.58
CA PRO A 84 3.08 24.58 -0.14
C PRO A 84 1.66 24.53 0.45
N TYR A 85 1.52 23.93 1.63
CA TYR A 85 0.29 23.80 2.41
C TYR A 85 -0.83 22.91 1.84
N PHE A 86 -0.75 22.43 0.59
CA PHE A 86 -1.76 21.52 0.02
C PHE A 86 -2.00 20.25 0.85
N PRO A 87 -0.97 19.53 1.37
CA PRO A 87 -1.19 18.38 2.23
C PRO A 87 -1.91 18.72 3.54
N ILE A 88 -1.64 19.91 4.10
CA ILE A 88 -2.21 20.37 5.38
C ILE A 88 -3.70 20.67 5.22
N VAL A 89 -4.07 21.39 4.16
CA VAL A 89 -5.48 21.69 3.86
C VAL A 89 -6.27 20.41 3.62
N ASN A 90 -5.70 19.46 2.88
CA ASN A 90 -6.35 18.18 2.60
C ASN A 90 -6.52 17.34 3.88
N PHE A 91 -5.50 17.31 4.74
CA PHE A 91 -5.56 16.64 6.04
C PHE A 91 -6.65 17.23 6.94
N LEU A 92 -6.71 18.57 7.06
CA LEU A 92 -7.70 19.25 7.88
C LEU A 92 -9.13 19.05 7.32
N PHE A 93 -9.26 19.02 6.00
CA PHE A 93 -10.53 18.71 5.34
C PHE A 93 -11.01 17.30 5.68
N ILE A 94 -10.13 16.29 5.63
CA ILE A 94 -10.49 14.91 6.01
C ILE A 94 -10.94 14.84 7.48
N ILE A 95 -10.23 15.53 8.39
CA ILE A 95 -10.60 15.60 9.81
C ILE A 95 -11.97 16.23 10.01
N ALA A 96 -12.28 17.30 9.28
CA ALA A 96 -13.59 17.96 9.37
C ALA A 96 -14.74 17.06 8.88
N GLN A 97 -14.48 16.10 7.98
CA GLN A 97 -15.49 15.16 7.48
C GLN A 97 -15.57 13.84 8.27
N LEU A 98 -14.51 13.46 9.00
CA LEU A 98 -14.48 12.26 9.87
C LEU A 98 -15.69 12.12 10.81
N PRO A 99 -16.15 13.15 11.54
CA PRO A 99 -17.29 13.01 12.45
C PRO A 99 -18.63 12.73 11.75
N LYS A 100 -18.71 12.86 10.42
CA LYS A 100 -19.92 12.53 9.63
C LYS A 100 -19.98 11.06 9.19
N LEU A 101 -18.96 10.26 9.53
CA LEU A 101 -18.89 8.84 9.22
C LEU A 101 -19.39 8.06 10.44
N GLN A 102 -20.45 7.27 10.25
CA GLN A 102 -20.94 6.33 11.25
C GLN A 102 -20.66 4.91 10.80
N TYR A 103 -20.31 4.06 11.76
CA TYR A 103 -19.95 2.68 11.51
C TYR A 103 -21.22 1.83 11.31
N SER A 104 -21.35 1.19 10.15
CA SER A 104 -22.45 0.24 9.90
C SER A 104 -21.98 -1.19 10.14
N LYS A 105 -22.54 -1.82 11.17
CA LYS A 105 -22.19 -3.19 11.58
C LYS A 105 -22.55 -4.25 10.52
N ASN A 106 -23.47 -3.93 9.62
CA ASN A 106 -23.95 -4.84 8.57
C ASN A 106 -22.96 -5.00 7.40
N GLN A 107 -22.09 -4.02 7.17
CA GLN A 107 -21.12 -4.05 6.06
C GLN A 107 -19.67 -4.03 6.55
N GLY A 108 -19.42 -3.82 7.85
CA GLY A 108 -18.07 -3.64 8.38
C GLY A 108 -17.40 -2.35 7.90
N GLU A 109 -18.17 -1.42 7.34
CA GLU A 109 -17.68 -0.20 6.68
C GLU A 109 -18.27 1.07 7.33
N PHE A 110 -17.51 2.17 7.22
CA PHE A 110 -17.93 3.50 7.63
C PHE A 110 -18.78 4.13 6.53
N GLN A 111 -20.03 4.46 6.84
CA GLN A 111 -20.95 5.12 5.92
C GLN A 111 -21.26 6.54 6.37
N SER A 112 -21.53 7.43 5.42
CA SER A 112 -21.94 8.79 5.77
C SER A 112 -23.34 8.78 6.37
N THR A 113 -23.58 9.60 7.38
CA THR A 113 -24.87 9.69 8.09
C THR A 113 -26.06 9.93 7.14
N LEU A 114 -25.84 10.62 6.03
CA LEU A 114 -26.87 10.92 5.04
C LEU A 114 -27.31 9.66 4.27
N LEU A 115 -26.38 8.72 3.99
CA LEU A 115 -26.69 7.44 3.35
C LEU A 115 -27.45 6.50 4.29
N ILE A 116 -27.10 6.48 5.58
CA ILE A 116 -27.79 5.64 6.59
C ILE A 116 -29.25 6.07 6.72
N LEU A 117 -29.52 7.36 6.85
CA LEU A 117 -30.90 7.89 6.92
C LEU A 117 -31.71 7.59 5.65
N THR A 118 -31.10 7.72 4.45
CA THR A 118 -31.78 7.34 3.21
C THR A 118 -32.00 5.83 3.05
N GLY A 119 -31.12 5.01 3.62
CA GLY A 119 -31.23 3.55 3.65
C GLY A 119 -32.34 3.08 4.59
N GLU A 120 -32.43 3.64 5.79
CA GLU A 120 -33.51 3.34 6.75
C GLU A 120 -34.88 3.78 6.22
N ILE A 121 -34.98 4.96 5.59
CA ILE A 121 -36.23 5.43 4.98
C ILE A 121 -36.69 4.50 3.84
N LYS A 122 -35.76 4.00 3.00
CA LYS A 122 -36.09 3.02 1.94
C LYS A 122 -36.53 1.67 2.49
N VAL A 123 -35.89 1.19 3.56
CA VAL A 123 -36.27 -0.08 4.21
C VAL A 123 -37.66 0.04 4.86
N SER A 124 -37.96 1.18 5.47
CA SER A 124 -39.26 1.41 6.12
C SER A 124 -40.41 1.57 5.11
N LEU A 125 -40.16 2.11 3.91
CA LEU A 125 -41.16 2.21 2.84
C LEU A 125 -41.47 0.85 2.18
N ASN A 126 -40.49 -0.05 2.08
CA ASN A 126 -40.68 -1.40 1.53
C ASN A 126 -41.39 -2.39 2.48
N GLN A 127 -41.64 -2.01 3.74
CA GLN A 127 -42.47 -2.81 4.66
C GLN A 127 -43.92 -2.29 4.76
N LEU A 128 -44.26 -1.22 4.04
CA LEU A 128 -45.59 -0.61 4.01
C LEU A 128 -46.35 -0.86 2.68
N TYR A 129 -45.79 -1.67 1.78
CA TYR A 129 -46.41 -2.20 0.56
C TYR A 129 -46.22 -3.72 0.50
#